data_AF-A0A3D1CIA2-F1
#
_entry.id   AF-A0A3D1CIA2-F1
#
_cell.length_a   1.000
_cell.length_b   1.000
_cell.length_c   1.000
_cell.angle_alpha   90.00
_cell.angle_beta   90.00
_cell.angle_gamma   90.00
#
_symmetry.space_group_name_H-M   'P 1'
#
loop_
_entity.id
_entity.type
_entity.pdbx_description
1 polymer ?
#
loop_
_entity_poly.entity_id
_entity_poly.type
_entity_poly.pdbx_seq_one_letter_code
_entity_poly.pdbx_strand_id
1 'polypeptide(L)'
;MIESNVIEYPDPNQSLLIERLDEAIKQLEQAPSFSKPTKAGRLFDTVKRVLHANGGFKIISQHIERIEKAGAFDNSDYAKPQILIPALSAPALLSNDVYTVIIETLSELRFLAVTKQEYVHPEISSEQAHHFLTQVLAVNLKRLFSAADEAERELQGRLAEISRGLLHHLAESIGYEHVIDQLIDEIWRILQQRPIQVDHVKQMVTQIAICRQNPDIDMGNSGQGADRLISSLFGPTQACREDPGVEIYKQRLQSMDNAALQYEASGFARAMHDTGLVSPYHSVLLRHLSEETDYLLSEALGLSSTGRDCLLSFSDLVRALIAKAIHPETAQAVYGLSLMLERGILYQPAMAPSLWRQLSLPLSPAAEERLNSLFGDSPGASSRLLEGVLCVLGQPLGIGQGNNPTCQSARAMSMWAYNDPDYLLQMVVWAARDDEIIMHFEGKAISSQDSLSGLASHLPMDLDPVSLILVPHLDRIYAEMGRCCIDR
;
A
#
# COMPACT_ATOMS: atom_id res chain seq x y z
N MET A 1 29.27 40.41 -1.81
CA MET A 1 28.18 41.03 -1.02
C MET A 1 27.97 40.17 0.20
N ILE A 2 27.76 40.82 1.34
CA ILE A 2 27.82 40.27 2.70
C ILE A 2 26.74 39.19 2.88
N GLU A 3 27.14 38.00 3.31
CA GLU A 3 26.25 36.95 3.80
C GLU A 3 25.42 37.52 4.97
N SER A 4 24.12 37.61 4.74
CA SER A 4 23.17 38.04 5.74
C SER A 4 22.89 36.84 6.63
N ASN A 5 23.51 36.82 7.81
CA ASN A 5 23.08 35.97 8.93
C ASN A 5 21.62 36.33 9.25
N VAL A 6 20.68 35.58 8.70
CA VAL A 6 19.29 35.59 9.14
C VAL A 6 19.29 34.89 10.48
N ILE A 7 19.25 35.70 11.55
CA ILE A 7 18.91 35.23 12.88
C ILE A 7 17.43 34.83 12.79
N GLU A 8 17.16 33.53 12.70
CA GLU A 8 15.80 32.98 12.88
C GLU A 8 15.35 33.31 14.30
N TYR A 9 14.50 34.34 14.44
CA TYR A 9 13.78 34.56 15.68
C TYR A 9 12.70 33.46 15.79
N PRO A 10 12.65 32.69 16.90
CA PRO A 10 11.61 31.68 17.08
C PRO A 10 10.24 32.35 17.05
N ASP A 11 9.27 31.68 16.41
CA ASP A 11 7.88 32.12 16.35
C ASP A 11 7.37 32.41 17.79
N PRO A 12 6.79 33.58 18.10
CA PRO A 12 6.34 33.92 19.45
C PRO A 12 5.37 32.89 20.05
N ASN A 13 4.64 32.13 19.22
CA ASN A 13 3.82 31.01 19.69
C ASN A 13 4.65 29.80 20.14
N GLN A 14 5.80 29.57 19.51
CA GLN A 14 6.72 28.47 19.84
C GLN A 14 7.41 28.71 21.17
N SER A 15 7.86 29.94 21.46
CA SER A 15 8.44 30.28 22.77
C SER A 15 7.47 30.03 23.92
N LEU A 16 6.19 30.40 23.77
CA LEU A 16 5.16 30.14 24.77
C LEU A 16 4.89 28.64 24.97
N LEU A 17 4.97 27.84 23.90
CA LEU A 17 4.82 26.38 23.99
C LEU A 17 5.98 25.74 24.75
N ILE A 18 7.21 26.21 24.54
CA ILE A 18 8.40 25.75 25.27
C ILE A 18 8.28 26.09 26.76
N GLU A 19 7.89 27.32 27.11
CA GLU A 19 7.67 27.71 28.51
C GLU A 19 6.63 26.83 29.21
N ARG A 20 5.53 26.50 28.50
CA ARG A 20 4.50 25.59 29.01
C ARG A 20 5.01 24.15 29.18
N LEU A 21 5.85 23.69 28.26
CA LEU A 21 6.49 22.38 28.35
C LEU A 21 7.40 22.32 29.59
N ASP A 22 8.24 23.32 29.79
CA ASP A 22 9.13 23.41 30.95
C ASP A 22 8.35 23.40 32.28
N GLU A 23 7.26 24.17 32.35
CA GLU A 23 6.41 24.21 33.54
C GLU A 23 5.70 22.86 33.76
N ALA A 24 5.24 22.18 32.70
CA ALA A 24 4.63 20.86 32.81
C ALA A 24 5.64 19.80 33.31
N ILE A 25 6.87 19.82 32.81
CA ILE A 25 7.96 18.94 33.26
C ILE A 25 8.25 19.19 34.75
N LYS A 26 8.41 20.46 35.15
CA LYS A 26 8.68 20.83 36.54
C LYS A 26 7.55 20.41 37.48
N GLN A 27 6.29 20.56 37.05
CA GLN A 27 5.14 20.12 37.84
C GLN A 27 5.09 18.61 38.01
N LEU A 28 5.52 17.83 37.01
CA LEU A 28 5.61 16.37 37.11
C LEU A 28 6.76 15.94 38.02
N GLU A 29 7.92 16.59 37.90
CA GLU A 29 9.12 16.34 38.72
C GLU A 29 8.85 16.57 40.22
N GLN A 30 8.11 17.64 40.55
CA GLN A 30 7.77 18.01 41.92
C GLN A 30 6.53 17.29 42.49
N ALA A 31 5.82 16.51 41.67
CA ALA A 31 4.58 15.88 42.07
C ALA A 31 4.82 14.67 42.99
N PRO A 32 4.05 14.51 44.08
CA PRO A 32 4.06 13.28 44.85
C PRO A 32 3.51 12.10 44.02
N SER A 33 3.98 10.88 44.32
CA SER A 33 3.76 9.68 43.51
C SER A 33 2.29 9.41 43.14
N PHE A 34 1.35 9.67 44.06
CA PHE A 34 -0.08 9.46 43.81
C PHE A 34 -0.69 10.44 42.79
N SER A 35 -0.07 11.60 42.58
CA SER A 35 -0.54 12.65 41.66
C SER A 35 0.20 12.67 40.32
N LYS A 36 1.32 11.93 40.22
CA LYS A 36 2.13 11.82 39.00
C LYS A 36 1.31 11.39 37.77
N PRO A 37 0.39 10.40 37.83
CA PRO A 37 -0.37 9.99 36.63
C PRO A 37 -1.18 11.15 36.03
N THR A 38 -1.84 11.95 36.87
CA THR A 38 -2.61 13.12 36.40
C THR A 38 -1.70 14.21 35.82
N LYS A 39 -0.49 14.38 36.38
CA LYS A 39 0.48 15.36 35.87
C LYS A 39 1.14 14.89 34.58
N ALA A 40 1.37 13.59 34.41
CA ALA A 40 1.87 12.99 33.17
C ALA A 40 0.89 13.22 32.02
N GLY A 41 -0.43 13.08 32.25
CA GLY A 41 -1.42 13.41 31.22
C GLY A 41 -1.36 14.87 30.75
N ARG A 42 -1.15 15.82 31.67
CA ARG A 42 -0.96 17.24 31.30
C ARG A 42 0.33 17.48 30.51
N LEU A 43 1.40 16.74 30.85
CA LEU A 43 2.63 16.78 30.08
C LEU A 43 2.39 16.27 28.66
N PHE A 44 1.70 15.12 28.49
CA PHE A 44 1.41 14.56 27.17
C PHE A 44 0.53 15.48 26.30
N ASP A 45 -0.46 16.15 26.88
CA ASP A 45 -1.25 17.16 26.18
C ASP A 45 -0.38 18.33 25.68
N THR A 46 0.62 18.72 26.47
CA THR A 46 1.55 19.79 26.11
C THR A 46 2.53 19.35 25.04
N VAL A 47 3.10 18.13 25.19
CA VAL A 47 3.97 17.48 24.20
C VAL A 47 3.25 17.37 22.86
N LYS A 48 1.99 16.91 22.83
CA LYS A 48 1.19 16.84 21.61
C LYS A 48 1.14 18.18 20.86
N ARG A 49 0.94 19.28 21.57
CA ARG A 49 0.90 20.63 20.97
C ARG A 49 2.26 21.07 20.43
N VAL A 50 3.34 20.73 21.15
CA VAL A 50 4.71 21.04 20.72
C VAL A 50 5.08 20.22 19.48
N LEU A 51 4.69 18.95 19.41
CA LEU A 51 4.96 18.07 18.26
C LEU A 51 4.28 18.55 16.97
N HIS A 52 3.14 19.22 17.07
CA HIS A 52 2.48 19.88 15.92
C HIS A 52 3.12 21.20 15.50
N ALA A 53 4.01 21.78 16.31
CA ALA A 53 4.72 23.00 15.95
C ALA A 53 5.92 22.69 15.03
N ASN A 54 6.32 23.68 14.22
CA ASN A 54 7.52 23.55 13.40
C ASN A 54 8.75 23.25 14.26
N GLY A 55 9.51 22.21 13.89
CA GLY A 55 10.66 21.74 14.67
C GLY A 55 10.31 21.08 16.01
N GLY A 56 9.03 20.73 16.25
CA GLY A 56 8.54 20.16 17.50
C GLY A 56 9.32 18.94 17.99
N PHE A 57 9.64 18.00 17.09
CA PHE A 57 10.44 16.81 17.42
C PHE A 57 11.81 17.18 17.99
N LYS A 58 12.52 18.12 17.35
CA LYS A 58 13.83 18.59 17.81
C LYS A 58 13.74 19.25 19.20
N ILE A 59 12.69 20.02 19.45
CA ILE A 59 12.44 20.65 20.77
C ILE A 59 12.23 19.56 21.84
N ILE A 60 11.40 18.56 21.56
CA ILE A 60 11.13 17.47 22.51
C ILE A 60 12.41 16.65 22.77
N SER A 61 13.19 16.33 21.73
CA SER A 61 14.47 15.62 21.88
C SER A 61 15.43 16.34 22.85
N GLN A 62 15.51 17.67 22.79
CA GLN A 62 16.34 18.46 23.72
C GLN A 62 15.86 18.38 25.19
N HIS A 63 14.59 18.07 25.42
CA HIS A 63 14.00 17.97 26.76
C HIS A 63 13.85 16.53 27.25
N ILE A 64 14.20 15.53 26.43
CA ILE A 64 13.80 14.14 26.67
C ILE A 64 14.39 13.55 27.95
N GLU A 65 15.64 13.88 28.28
CA GLU A 65 16.27 13.45 29.52
C GLU A 65 15.53 14.01 30.76
N ARG A 66 15.09 15.27 30.71
CA ARG A 66 14.30 15.87 31.81
C ARG A 66 12.91 15.26 31.91
N ILE A 67 12.28 14.99 30.77
CA ILE A 67 10.97 14.33 30.69
C ILE A 67 11.02 12.95 31.33
N GLU A 68 12.04 12.15 31.00
CA GLU A 68 12.24 10.82 31.58
C GLU A 68 12.51 10.89 33.08
N LYS A 69 13.44 11.74 33.52
CA LYS A 69 13.77 11.91 34.95
C LYS A 69 12.59 12.41 35.79
N ALA A 70 11.68 13.20 35.20
CA ALA A 70 10.45 13.62 35.86
C ALA A 70 9.49 12.44 36.12
N GLY A 71 9.66 11.32 35.41
CA GLY A 71 8.85 10.10 35.54
C GLY A 71 7.72 10.02 34.53
N ALA A 72 7.91 10.56 33.31
CA ALA A 72 6.89 10.49 32.27
C ALA A 72 6.54 9.05 31.85
N PHE A 73 7.47 8.11 32.02
CA PHE A 73 7.27 6.69 31.71
C PHE A 73 6.83 5.85 32.93
N ASP A 74 6.77 6.43 34.14
CA ASP A 74 6.46 5.71 35.38
C ASP A 74 5.11 4.97 35.27
N ASN A 75 5.02 3.76 35.83
CA ASN A 75 3.83 2.88 35.80
C ASN A 75 3.43 2.38 34.41
N SER A 76 4.36 2.33 33.46
CA SER A 76 4.20 1.71 32.16
C SER A 76 5.39 0.83 31.80
N ASP A 77 5.25 -0.02 30.79
CA ASP A 77 6.37 -0.83 30.28
C ASP A 77 7.50 0.04 29.71
N TYR A 78 7.18 1.26 29.24
CA TYR A 78 8.16 2.24 28.73
C TYR A 78 9.18 2.73 29.77
N ALA A 79 8.90 2.51 31.07
CA ALA A 79 9.85 2.78 32.15
C ALA A 79 11.10 1.91 32.07
N LYS A 80 11.03 0.78 31.35
CA LYS A 80 12.14 -0.17 31.17
C LYS A 80 12.47 -0.26 29.67
N PRO A 81 13.26 0.67 29.13
CA PRO A 81 13.57 0.68 27.70
C PRO A 81 14.14 -0.64 27.15
N GLN A 82 14.93 -1.35 27.94
CA GLN A 82 15.61 -2.60 27.60
C GLN A 82 14.67 -3.80 27.34
N ILE A 83 13.39 -3.71 27.73
CA ILE A 83 12.39 -4.76 27.47
C ILE A 83 11.46 -4.42 26.29
N LEU A 84 11.60 -3.23 25.70
CA LEU A 84 10.73 -2.80 24.62
C LEU A 84 10.98 -3.61 23.35
N ILE A 85 9.90 -3.90 22.62
CA ILE A 85 9.92 -4.74 21.42
C ILE A 85 9.59 -3.86 20.21
N PRO A 86 10.51 -3.67 19.25
CA PRO A 86 10.28 -2.80 18.08
C PRO A 86 9.01 -3.12 17.29
N ALA A 87 8.64 -4.40 17.21
CA ALA A 87 7.44 -4.84 16.49
C ALA A 87 6.12 -4.27 17.06
N LEU A 88 6.11 -3.79 18.31
CA LEU A 88 4.94 -3.19 18.95
C LEU A 88 4.80 -1.68 18.67
N SER A 89 5.83 -1.04 18.10
CA SER A 89 5.76 0.38 17.71
C SER A 89 4.69 0.63 16.65
N ALA A 90 4.54 -0.27 15.67
CA ALA A 90 3.55 -0.12 14.62
C ALA A 90 2.10 -0.03 15.12
N PRO A 91 1.59 -0.99 15.92
CA PRO A 91 0.25 -0.85 16.49
C PRO A 91 0.14 0.31 17.49
N ALA A 92 1.20 0.67 18.22
CA ALA A 92 1.18 1.82 19.14
C ALA A 92 1.02 3.16 18.38
N LEU A 93 1.80 3.37 17.32
CA LEU A 93 1.71 4.55 16.46
C LEU A 93 0.43 4.60 15.61
N LEU A 94 -0.26 3.48 15.42
CA LEU A 94 -1.58 3.36 14.78
C LEU A 94 -2.77 3.52 15.75
N SER A 95 -2.50 3.61 17.05
CA SER A 95 -3.56 3.72 18.06
C SER A 95 -4.37 5.01 17.88
N ASN A 96 -5.67 4.94 18.19
CA ASN A 96 -6.53 6.12 18.31
C ASN A 96 -6.42 6.78 19.70
N ASP A 97 -5.73 6.13 20.64
CA ASP A 97 -5.46 6.68 21.95
C ASP A 97 -4.25 7.63 21.91
N VAL A 98 -4.50 8.89 22.29
CA VAL A 98 -3.50 9.94 22.34
C VAL A 98 -2.34 9.56 23.27
N TYR A 99 -2.64 8.94 24.41
CA TYR A 99 -1.61 8.59 25.39
C TYR A 99 -0.62 7.59 24.82
N THR A 100 -1.13 6.53 24.17
CA THR A 100 -0.32 5.51 23.49
C THR A 100 0.59 6.10 22.42
N VAL A 101 0.08 6.98 21.54
CA VAL A 101 0.91 7.58 20.48
C VAL A 101 1.99 8.48 21.06
N ILE A 102 1.66 9.30 22.07
CA ILE A 102 2.61 10.26 22.65
C ILE A 102 3.69 9.56 23.48
N ILE A 103 3.35 8.52 24.25
CA ILE A 103 4.35 7.79 25.04
C ILE A 103 5.29 6.98 24.15
N GLU A 104 4.78 6.38 23.06
CA GLU A 104 5.60 5.74 22.02
C GLU A 104 6.54 6.77 21.38
N THR A 105 6.00 7.94 20.99
CA THR A 105 6.78 9.04 20.41
C THR A 105 7.92 9.49 21.33
N LEU A 106 7.64 9.70 22.62
CA LEU A 106 8.67 10.05 23.59
C LEU A 106 9.70 8.93 23.76
N SER A 107 9.28 7.67 23.72
CA SER A 107 10.19 6.54 23.83
C SER A 107 11.18 6.49 22.66
N GLU A 108 10.68 6.63 21.44
CA GLU A 108 11.52 6.64 20.23
C GLU A 108 12.48 7.85 20.21
N LEU A 109 12.02 9.04 20.63
CA LEU A 109 12.90 10.21 20.79
C LEU A 109 13.96 10.02 21.89
N ARG A 110 13.65 9.28 22.97
CA ARG A 110 14.63 8.91 24.00
C ARG A 110 15.72 8.04 23.40
N PHE A 111 15.36 6.99 22.67
CA PHE A 111 16.33 6.16 21.97
C PHE A 111 17.17 6.99 21.00
N LEU A 112 16.55 7.95 20.29
CA LEU A 112 17.27 8.80 19.34
C LEU A 112 18.34 9.65 20.03
N ALA A 113 18.01 10.27 21.16
CA ALA A 113 18.96 11.05 21.95
C ALA A 113 20.13 10.19 22.47
N VAL A 114 19.87 8.93 22.82
CA VAL A 114 20.91 7.96 23.21
C VAL A 114 21.79 7.57 22.03
N THR A 115 21.21 7.32 20.85
CA THR A 115 21.94 7.05 19.61
C THR A 115 22.86 8.21 19.21
N LYS A 116 22.39 9.45 19.36
CA LYS A 116 23.19 10.66 19.09
C LYS A 116 24.20 11.00 20.20
N GLN A 117 24.24 10.21 21.28
CA GLN A 117 25.06 10.46 22.46
C GLN A 117 24.78 11.81 23.15
N GLU A 118 23.61 12.40 22.87
CA GLU A 118 23.12 13.61 23.55
C GLU A 118 22.61 13.27 24.96
N TYR A 119 22.23 12.00 25.17
CA TYR A 119 21.80 11.48 26.47
C TYR A 119 22.49 10.15 26.78
N VAL A 120 23.29 10.12 27.86
CA VAL A 120 23.94 8.90 28.33
C VAL A 120 22.99 8.14 29.27
N HIS A 121 22.27 7.17 28.73
CA HIS A 121 21.31 6.37 29.49
C HIS A 121 21.99 5.23 30.28
N PRO A 122 21.62 4.97 31.55
CA PRO A 122 22.28 3.96 32.37
C PRO A 122 22.04 2.51 31.92
N GLU A 123 20.91 2.24 31.26
CA GLU A 123 20.48 0.86 30.92
C GLU A 123 20.54 0.52 29.42
N ILE A 124 20.85 1.47 28.54
CA ILE A 124 20.86 1.28 27.08
C ILE A 124 22.16 1.87 26.52
N SER A 125 22.85 1.14 25.65
CA SER A 125 23.98 1.68 24.90
C SER A 125 23.56 2.42 23.62
N SER A 126 24.41 3.32 23.12
CA SER A 126 24.23 3.99 21.83
C SER A 126 24.00 3.01 20.67
N GLU A 127 24.71 1.88 20.66
CA GLU A 127 24.56 0.82 19.65
C GLU A 127 23.21 0.09 19.76
N GLN A 128 22.79 -0.26 20.98
CA GLN A 128 21.50 -0.90 21.21
C GLN A 128 20.35 0.01 20.81
N ALA A 129 20.44 1.29 21.14
CA ALA A 129 19.44 2.28 20.75
C ALA A 129 19.36 2.47 19.23
N HIS A 130 20.52 2.54 18.56
CA HIS A 130 20.56 2.63 17.10
C HIS A 130 19.89 1.40 16.46
N HIS A 131 20.26 0.19 16.90
CA HIS A 131 19.66 -1.05 16.39
C HIS A 131 18.14 -1.11 16.64
N PHE A 132 17.69 -0.69 17.83
CA PHE A 132 16.27 -0.62 18.15
C PHE A 132 15.51 0.28 17.17
N LEU A 133 16.01 1.49 16.92
CA LEU A 133 15.34 2.44 16.02
C LEU A 133 15.36 2.01 14.56
N THR A 134 16.44 1.36 14.10
CA THR A 134 16.47 0.75 12.76
C THR A 134 15.34 -0.29 12.62
N GLN A 135 15.11 -1.11 13.65
CA GLN A 135 14.00 -2.07 13.66
C GLN A 135 12.62 -1.40 13.73
N VAL A 136 12.48 -0.30 14.48
CA VAL A 136 11.24 0.50 14.51
C VAL A 136 10.93 1.07 13.13
N LEU A 137 11.92 1.69 12.48
CA LEU A 137 11.77 2.21 11.11
C LEU A 137 11.38 1.11 10.13
N ALA A 138 12.02 -0.07 10.24
CA ALA A 138 11.72 -1.24 9.42
C ALA A 138 10.26 -1.71 9.52
N VAL A 139 9.75 -1.86 10.75
CA VAL A 139 8.37 -2.31 10.97
C VAL A 139 7.35 -1.24 10.54
N ASN A 140 7.77 0.03 10.49
CA ASN A 140 6.93 1.16 10.11
C ASN A 140 7.18 1.70 8.70
N LEU A 141 7.90 0.96 7.86
CA LEU A 141 8.25 1.32 6.48
C LEU A 141 7.04 1.78 5.66
N LYS A 142 5.92 1.04 5.77
CA LYS A 142 4.68 1.41 5.08
C LYS A 142 4.26 2.83 5.42
N ARG A 143 4.25 3.22 6.70
CA ARG A 143 3.82 4.55 7.15
C ARG A 143 4.84 5.63 6.82
N LEU A 144 6.13 5.30 6.83
CA LEU A 144 7.21 6.21 6.44
C LEU A 144 7.09 6.61 4.97
N PHE A 145 6.71 5.68 4.08
CA PHE A 145 6.79 5.86 2.64
C PHE A 145 5.44 5.92 1.88
N SER A 146 4.31 5.54 2.48
CA SER A 146 2.99 5.66 1.85
C SER A 146 2.35 7.01 2.14
N ALA A 147 1.42 7.46 1.31
CA ALA A 147 0.52 8.56 1.68
C ALA A 147 -0.41 8.15 2.84
N ALA A 148 -0.93 9.14 3.59
CA ALA A 148 -1.97 8.90 4.59
C ALA A 148 -3.26 8.47 3.88
N ASP A 149 -3.72 7.26 4.17
CA ASP A 149 -4.98 6.75 3.64
C ASP A 149 -6.17 7.40 4.37
N GLU A 150 -7.37 7.33 3.78
CA GLU A 150 -8.56 7.96 4.36
C GLU A 150 -8.99 7.26 5.67
N ALA A 151 -8.66 5.98 5.86
CA ALA A 151 -8.95 5.27 7.11
C ALA A 151 -8.06 5.79 8.25
N GLU A 152 -6.78 6.06 8.01
CA GLU A 152 -5.84 6.69 8.93
C GLU A 152 -6.30 8.11 9.25
N ARG A 153 -6.85 8.85 8.27
CA ARG A 153 -7.45 10.18 8.50
C ARG A 153 -8.70 10.12 9.37
N GLU A 154 -9.62 9.19 9.11
CA GLU A 154 -10.83 9.02 9.91
C GLU A 154 -10.52 8.52 11.33
N LEU A 155 -9.56 7.61 11.47
CA LEU A 155 -9.30 6.87 12.71
C LEU A 155 -8.33 7.60 13.64
N GLN A 156 -7.33 8.31 13.11
CA GLN A 156 -6.31 9.03 13.90
C GLN A 156 -6.37 10.55 13.74
N GLY A 157 -6.91 11.06 12.63
CA GLY A 157 -6.94 12.50 12.33
C GLY A 157 -5.56 13.15 12.47
N ARG A 158 -5.44 14.15 13.33
CA ARG A 158 -4.17 14.86 13.58
C ARG A 158 -3.09 13.98 14.24
N LEU A 159 -3.42 12.87 14.89
CA LEU A 159 -2.39 12.00 15.48
C LEU A 159 -1.53 11.31 14.41
N ALA A 160 -2.09 11.06 13.21
CA ALA A 160 -1.35 10.49 12.10
C ALA A 160 -0.16 11.39 11.68
N GLU A 161 -0.33 12.71 11.76
CA GLU A 161 0.75 13.67 11.47
C GLU A 161 1.92 13.52 12.45
N ILE A 162 1.65 13.23 13.72
CA ILE A 162 2.68 13.02 14.73
C ILE A 162 3.42 11.71 14.44
N SER A 163 2.71 10.61 14.25
CA SER A 163 3.31 9.30 13.96
C SER A 163 4.16 9.33 12.70
N ARG A 164 3.69 10.01 11.64
CA ARG A 164 4.44 10.15 10.38
C ARG A 164 5.63 11.09 10.49
N GLY A 165 5.44 12.23 11.17
CA GLY A 165 6.50 13.19 11.44
C GLY A 165 7.63 12.60 12.26
N LEU A 166 7.30 11.74 13.24
CA LEU A 166 8.27 11.01 14.05
C LEU A 166 9.13 10.10 13.18
N LEU A 167 8.51 9.25 12.37
CA LEU A 167 9.24 8.32 11.50
C LEU A 167 10.16 9.06 10.51
N HIS A 168 9.69 10.18 9.93
CA HIS A 168 10.53 11.02 9.08
C HIS A 168 11.71 11.59 9.88
N HIS A 169 11.46 12.16 11.06
CA HIS A 169 12.51 12.72 11.91
C HIS A 169 13.56 11.68 12.33
N LEU A 170 13.14 10.45 12.62
CA LEU A 170 14.02 9.33 12.92
C LEU A 170 14.85 8.92 11.70
N ALA A 171 14.22 8.76 10.53
CA ALA A 171 14.90 8.37 9.30
C ALA A 171 15.95 9.41 8.88
N GLU A 172 15.61 10.71 8.93
CA GLU A 172 16.55 11.82 8.68
C GLU A 172 17.72 11.83 9.67
N SER A 173 17.48 11.41 10.92
CA SER A 173 18.49 11.46 11.97
C SER A 173 19.42 10.25 12.02
N ILE A 174 18.92 9.08 11.62
CA ILE A 174 19.64 7.78 11.71
C ILE A 174 20.32 7.45 10.37
N GLY A 175 19.76 7.94 9.26
CA GLY A 175 20.21 7.64 7.90
C GLY A 175 19.28 6.66 7.20
N TYR A 176 18.97 6.95 5.93
CA TYR A 176 18.09 6.13 5.09
C TYR A 176 18.75 4.83 4.64
N GLU A 177 20.09 4.75 4.63
CA GLU A 177 20.86 3.60 4.17
C GLU A 177 20.44 2.27 4.83
N HIS A 178 20.29 2.25 6.17
CA HIS A 178 19.94 1.05 6.91
C HIS A 178 18.48 0.60 6.75
N VAL A 179 17.62 1.53 6.34
CA VAL A 179 16.17 1.31 6.21
C VAL A 179 15.82 0.82 4.80
N ILE A 180 16.54 1.32 3.80
CA ILE A 180 16.23 1.08 2.39
C ILE A 180 16.54 -0.36 1.98
N ASP A 181 17.63 -0.96 2.46
CA ASP A 181 17.95 -2.36 2.12
C ASP A 181 16.87 -3.32 2.66
N GLN A 182 16.40 -3.11 3.89
CA GLN A 182 15.30 -3.88 4.47
C GLN A 182 13.98 -3.65 3.73
N LEU A 183 13.72 -2.42 3.28
CA LEU A 183 12.56 -2.11 2.44
C LEU A 183 12.62 -2.83 1.09
N ILE A 184 13.79 -2.88 0.46
CA ILE A 184 13.99 -3.59 -0.82
C ILE A 184 13.73 -5.09 -0.63
N ASP A 185 14.28 -5.69 0.42
CA ASP A 185 14.05 -7.10 0.76
C ASP A 185 12.56 -7.38 1.00
N GLU A 186 11.87 -6.48 1.70
CA GLU A 186 10.43 -6.59 1.94
C GLU A 186 9.61 -6.46 0.65
N ILE A 187 9.94 -5.51 -0.23
CA ILE A 187 9.32 -5.38 -1.55
C ILE A 187 9.48 -6.68 -2.33
N TRP A 188 10.70 -7.24 -2.39
CA TRP A 188 10.94 -8.50 -3.09
C TRP A 188 10.18 -9.66 -2.47
N ARG A 189 10.11 -9.74 -1.14
CA ARG A 189 9.32 -10.75 -0.42
C ARG A 189 7.84 -10.69 -0.76
N ILE A 190 7.28 -9.48 -0.88
CA ILE A 190 5.89 -9.27 -1.30
C ILE A 190 5.73 -9.67 -2.78
N LEU A 191 6.59 -9.19 -3.67
CA LEU A 191 6.49 -9.45 -5.11
C LEU A 191 6.70 -10.91 -5.51
N GLN A 192 7.44 -11.69 -4.70
CA GLN A 192 7.55 -13.15 -4.87
C GLN A 192 6.20 -13.87 -4.77
N GLN A 193 5.23 -13.30 -4.04
CA GLN A 193 3.88 -13.84 -3.91
C GLN A 193 2.98 -13.47 -5.10
N ARG A 194 3.44 -12.61 -6.01
CA ARG A 194 2.66 -12.10 -7.17
C ARG A 194 1.26 -11.62 -6.75
N PRO A 195 1.17 -10.61 -5.87
CA PRO A 195 -0.11 -10.13 -5.35
C PRO A 195 -0.95 -9.40 -6.42
N ILE A 196 -2.27 -9.42 -6.23
CA ILE A 196 -3.22 -8.72 -7.13
C ILE A 196 -3.05 -7.22 -6.99
N GLN A 197 -3.05 -6.74 -5.75
CA GLN A 197 -2.83 -5.35 -5.42
C GLN A 197 -1.33 -5.07 -5.26
N VAL A 198 -0.83 -4.12 -6.05
CA VAL A 198 0.59 -3.73 -6.07
C VAL A 198 0.79 -2.24 -5.82
N ASP A 199 -0.26 -1.45 -5.60
CA ASP A 199 -0.15 0.00 -5.50
C ASP A 199 0.70 0.44 -4.31
N HIS A 200 0.54 -0.23 -3.16
CA HIS A 200 1.43 -0.02 -2.02
C HIS A 200 2.89 -0.31 -2.37
N VAL A 201 3.16 -1.37 -3.14
CA VAL A 201 4.52 -1.71 -3.59
C VAL A 201 5.06 -0.64 -4.54
N LYS A 202 4.25 -0.18 -5.50
CA LYS A 202 4.62 0.91 -6.41
C LYS A 202 4.94 2.19 -5.64
N GLN A 203 4.17 2.54 -4.61
CA GLN A 203 4.46 3.68 -3.74
C GLN A 203 5.81 3.52 -3.03
N MET A 204 6.11 2.35 -2.45
CA MET A 204 7.40 2.09 -1.81
C MET A 204 8.57 2.23 -2.80
N VAL A 205 8.45 1.66 -4.01
CA VAL A 205 9.46 1.80 -5.07
C VAL A 205 9.63 3.26 -5.51
N THR A 206 8.53 4.00 -5.60
CA THR A 206 8.54 5.45 -5.94
C THR A 206 9.34 6.23 -4.90
N GLN A 207 9.14 5.95 -3.61
CA GLN A 207 9.90 6.62 -2.56
C GLN A 207 11.39 6.29 -2.61
N ILE A 208 11.76 5.02 -2.86
CA ILE A 208 13.17 4.66 -3.06
C ILE A 208 13.76 5.47 -4.23
N ALA A 209 13.01 5.63 -5.33
CA ALA A 209 13.45 6.43 -6.47
C ALA A 209 13.65 7.91 -6.10
N ILE A 210 12.72 8.51 -5.33
CA ILE A 210 12.82 9.89 -4.85
C ILE A 210 14.04 10.05 -3.93
N CYS A 211 14.21 9.16 -2.95
CA CYS A 211 15.36 9.20 -2.03
C CYS A 211 16.68 9.13 -2.78
N ARG A 212 16.77 8.27 -3.80
CA ARG A 212 17.98 8.10 -4.62
C ARG A 212 18.29 9.28 -5.52
N GLN A 213 17.28 10.04 -5.95
CA GLN A 213 17.47 11.25 -6.76
C GLN A 213 17.80 12.48 -5.91
N ASN A 214 17.53 12.44 -4.60
CA ASN A 214 17.77 13.57 -3.72
C ASN A 214 19.27 13.72 -3.40
N PRO A 215 19.93 14.82 -3.80
CA PRO A 215 21.36 15.04 -3.52
C PRO A 215 21.69 15.19 -2.03
N ASP A 216 20.69 15.55 -1.21
CA ASP A 216 20.86 15.79 0.23
C ASP A 216 20.79 14.49 1.05
N ILE A 217 20.41 13.36 0.43
CA ILE A 217 20.30 12.06 1.08
C ILE A 217 21.52 11.21 0.70
N ASP A 218 22.41 10.97 1.66
CA ASP A 218 23.48 9.99 1.50
C ASP A 218 22.93 8.57 1.72
N MET A 219 22.95 7.78 0.65
CA MET A 219 22.51 6.39 0.64
C MET A 219 23.70 5.41 0.73
N GLY A 220 24.93 5.92 0.74
CA GLY A 220 26.14 5.09 0.78
C GLY A 220 26.15 4.02 -0.33
N ASN A 221 26.39 2.77 0.08
CA ASN A 221 26.31 1.59 -0.78
C ASN A 221 24.93 0.89 -0.75
N SER A 222 23.99 1.39 0.04
CA SER A 222 22.64 0.84 0.17
C SER A 222 21.78 1.17 -1.03
N GLY A 223 20.73 0.38 -1.27
CA GLY A 223 19.92 0.48 -2.49
C GLY A 223 20.39 -0.42 -3.64
N GLN A 224 21.43 -1.24 -3.42
CA GLN A 224 21.83 -2.29 -4.37
C GLN A 224 20.68 -3.28 -4.56
N GLY A 225 20.09 -3.31 -5.76
CA GLY A 225 18.91 -4.12 -6.07
C GLY A 225 17.62 -3.33 -6.26
N ALA A 226 17.56 -2.05 -5.87
CA ALA A 226 16.45 -1.17 -6.19
C ALA A 226 16.39 -0.79 -7.68
N ASP A 227 17.53 -0.78 -8.37
CA ASP A 227 17.61 -0.42 -9.80
C ASP A 227 16.60 -1.19 -10.66
N ARG A 228 16.43 -2.48 -10.39
CA ARG A 228 15.49 -3.32 -11.14
C ARG A 228 14.04 -2.98 -10.83
N LEU A 229 13.72 -2.67 -9.58
CA LEU A 229 12.38 -2.25 -9.16
C LEU A 229 12.03 -0.88 -9.78
N ILE A 230 12.93 0.10 -9.65
CA ILE A 230 12.75 1.45 -10.20
C ILE A 230 12.64 1.39 -11.73
N SER A 231 13.58 0.73 -12.40
CA SER A 231 13.54 0.62 -13.86
C SER A 231 12.29 -0.11 -14.35
N SER A 232 11.79 -1.13 -13.64
CA SER A 232 10.55 -1.82 -14.04
C SER A 232 9.31 -0.91 -14.10
N LEU A 233 9.28 0.17 -13.31
CA LEU A 233 8.16 1.12 -13.28
C LEU A 233 8.39 2.34 -14.16
N PHE A 234 9.58 2.94 -14.11
CA PHE A 234 9.83 4.28 -14.66
C PHE A 234 10.66 4.28 -15.96
N GLY A 235 11.36 3.19 -16.27
CA GLY A 235 12.18 3.14 -17.48
C GLY A 235 12.62 1.73 -17.85
N PRO A 236 11.68 0.79 -18.12
CA PRO A 236 12.01 -0.62 -18.35
C PRO A 236 12.73 -0.86 -19.67
N THR A 237 12.63 0.08 -20.62
CA THR A 237 13.19 -0.04 -21.96
C THR A 237 13.90 1.24 -22.39
N GLN A 238 14.60 1.18 -23.53
CA GLN A 238 15.47 2.27 -23.96
C GLN A 238 14.67 3.53 -24.33
N ALA A 239 13.47 3.39 -24.88
CA ALA A 239 12.67 4.54 -25.31
C ALA A 239 11.89 5.23 -24.19
N CYS A 240 11.86 4.69 -22.97
CA CYS A 240 11.32 5.33 -21.78
C CYS A 240 12.33 5.43 -20.62
N ARG A 241 13.62 5.20 -20.89
CA ARG A 241 14.67 5.10 -19.85
C ARG A 241 14.77 6.31 -18.93
N GLU A 242 14.51 7.49 -19.47
CA GLU A 242 14.55 8.77 -18.76
C GLU A 242 13.19 9.20 -18.16
N ASP A 243 12.19 8.32 -18.18
CA ASP A 243 10.81 8.60 -17.74
C ASP A 243 10.17 9.82 -18.46
N PRO A 244 10.04 9.78 -19.81
CA PRO A 244 9.62 10.95 -20.61
C PRO A 244 8.13 11.33 -20.49
N GLY A 245 7.33 10.54 -19.80
CA GLY A 245 5.87 10.64 -19.76
C GLY A 245 5.18 9.87 -20.90
N VAL A 246 3.97 9.36 -20.62
CA VAL A 246 3.24 8.44 -21.51
C VAL A 246 2.93 9.01 -22.90
N GLU A 247 2.67 10.32 -22.99
CA GLU A 247 2.40 10.99 -24.27
C GLU A 247 3.62 11.06 -25.17
N ILE A 248 4.79 11.40 -24.60
CA ILE A 248 6.04 11.45 -25.37
C ILE A 248 6.45 10.03 -25.79
N TYR A 249 6.28 9.05 -24.91
CA TYR A 249 6.54 7.65 -25.26
C TYR A 249 5.65 7.18 -26.42
N LYS A 250 4.35 7.50 -26.40
CA LYS A 250 3.41 7.20 -27.49
C LYS A 250 3.86 7.79 -28.83
N GLN A 251 4.36 9.04 -28.83
CA GLN A 251 4.90 9.66 -30.04
C GLN A 251 6.14 8.94 -30.56
N ARG A 252 7.03 8.47 -29.67
CA ARG A 252 8.22 7.70 -30.06
C ARG A 252 7.85 6.40 -30.77
N LEU A 253 6.86 5.66 -30.25
CA LEU A 253 6.39 4.41 -30.85
C LEU A 253 6.01 4.56 -32.33
N GLN A 254 5.35 5.66 -32.71
CA GLN A 254 4.93 5.92 -34.10
C GLN A 254 6.10 6.01 -35.10
N SER A 255 7.30 6.30 -34.61
CA SER A 255 8.50 6.43 -35.44
C SER A 255 9.39 5.18 -35.46
N MET A 256 9.05 4.17 -34.64
CA MET A 256 9.84 2.95 -34.51
C MET A 256 9.62 2.01 -35.69
N ASP A 257 10.69 1.32 -36.08
CA ASP A 257 10.60 0.19 -37.00
C ASP A 257 10.26 -1.11 -36.23
N ASN A 258 9.98 -2.19 -36.96
CA ASN A 258 9.64 -3.48 -36.36
C ASN A 258 10.73 -4.02 -35.43
N ALA A 259 12.01 -3.75 -35.71
CA ALA A 259 13.12 -4.20 -34.88
C ALA A 259 13.16 -3.45 -33.54
N ALA A 260 12.96 -2.13 -33.55
CA ALA A 260 12.83 -1.33 -32.34
C ALA A 260 11.59 -1.71 -31.53
N LEU A 261 10.44 -1.92 -32.18
CA LEU A 261 9.22 -2.40 -31.51
C LEU A 261 9.41 -3.77 -30.85
N GLN A 262 10.11 -4.69 -31.51
CA GLN A 262 10.44 -6.00 -30.93
C GLN A 262 11.37 -5.85 -29.73
N TYR A 263 12.38 -4.98 -29.80
CA TYR A 263 13.29 -4.72 -28.68
C TYR A 263 12.55 -4.17 -27.46
N GLU A 264 11.64 -3.21 -27.69
CA GLU A 264 10.76 -2.68 -26.65
C GLU A 264 9.88 -3.79 -26.06
N ALA A 265 9.19 -4.56 -26.91
CA ALA A 265 8.32 -5.67 -26.50
C ALA A 265 9.06 -6.67 -25.58
N SER A 266 10.23 -7.15 -26.00
CA SER A 266 11.02 -8.09 -25.19
C SER A 266 11.53 -7.45 -23.89
N GLY A 267 11.87 -6.16 -23.90
CA GLY A 267 12.31 -5.43 -22.71
C GLY A 267 11.20 -5.29 -21.67
N PHE A 268 9.99 -4.91 -22.08
CA PHE A 268 8.82 -4.84 -21.20
C PHE A 268 8.42 -6.20 -20.66
N ALA A 269 8.38 -7.22 -21.51
CA ALA A 269 8.07 -8.59 -21.09
C ALA A 269 9.03 -9.06 -19.99
N ARG A 270 10.33 -8.84 -20.18
CA ARG A 270 11.34 -9.18 -19.18
C ARG A 270 11.13 -8.42 -17.88
N ALA A 271 11.03 -7.09 -17.92
CA ALA A 271 10.85 -6.27 -16.73
C ALA A 271 9.60 -6.67 -15.92
N MET A 272 8.50 -6.93 -16.64
CA MET A 272 7.24 -7.39 -16.07
C MET A 272 7.35 -8.77 -15.42
N HIS A 273 7.88 -9.77 -16.12
CA HIS A 273 7.97 -11.14 -15.58
C HIS A 273 8.99 -11.29 -14.46
N ASP A 274 10.04 -10.47 -14.49
CA ASP A 274 11.06 -10.45 -13.45
C ASP A 274 10.48 -9.96 -12.12
N THR A 275 9.74 -8.85 -12.14
CA THR A 275 9.28 -8.15 -10.92
C THR A 275 7.83 -8.44 -10.58
N GLY A 276 6.99 -8.80 -11.54
CA GLY A 276 5.52 -8.80 -11.41
C GLY A 276 4.90 -7.39 -11.45
N LEU A 277 5.72 -6.34 -11.59
CA LEU A 277 5.26 -4.95 -11.71
C LEU A 277 5.11 -4.57 -13.18
N VAL A 278 4.10 -3.76 -13.47
CA VAL A 278 3.88 -3.23 -14.82
C VAL A 278 3.98 -1.72 -14.84
N SER A 279 4.87 -1.21 -15.69
CA SER A 279 4.97 0.21 -16.01
C SER A 279 3.77 0.71 -16.83
N PRO A 280 3.28 1.95 -16.59
CA PRO A 280 2.31 2.60 -17.46
C PRO A 280 2.71 2.63 -18.94
N TYR A 281 4.01 2.71 -19.26
CA TYR A 281 4.51 2.65 -20.64
C TYR A 281 4.18 1.33 -21.33
N HIS A 282 4.12 0.22 -20.58
CA HIS A 282 3.76 -1.09 -21.15
C HIS A 282 2.32 -1.07 -21.66
N SER A 283 1.40 -0.41 -20.96
CA SER A 283 0.00 -0.28 -21.40
C SER A 283 -0.09 0.46 -22.75
N VAL A 284 0.72 1.50 -22.94
CA VAL A 284 0.78 2.28 -24.18
C VAL A 284 1.35 1.45 -25.33
N LEU A 285 2.46 0.73 -25.09
CA LEU A 285 3.05 -0.18 -26.05
C LEU A 285 2.03 -1.25 -26.48
N LEU A 286 1.39 -1.91 -25.51
CA LEU A 286 0.49 -3.02 -25.79
C LEU A 286 -0.72 -2.58 -26.63
N ARG A 287 -1.29 -1.40 -26.32
CA ARG A 287 -2.37 -0.82 -27.14
C ARG A 287 -1.90 -0.50 -28.56
N HIS A 288 -0.70 0.06 -28.73
CA HIS A 288 -0.14 0.32 -30.05
C HIS A 288 0.07 -0.98 -30.85
N LEU A 289 0.65 -2.01 -30.23
CA LEU A 289 0.89 -3.31 -30.87
C LEU A 289 -0.41 -4.08 -31.16
N SER A 290 -1.48 -3.80 -30.41
CA SER A 290 -2.82 -4.38 -30.63
C SER A 290 -3.50 -3.89 -31.92
N GLU A 291 -2.88 -3.00 -32.68
CA GLU A 291 -3.32 -2.57 -34.01
C GLU A 291 -2.43 -3.15 -35.12
N GLU A 292 -1.24 -3.66 -34.79
CA GLU A 292 -0.19 -4.05 -35.73
C GLU A 292 -0.15 -5.57 -36.00
N THR A 293 0.42 -6.37 -35.09
CA THR A 293 0.63 -7.82 -35.30
C THR A 293 0.47 -8.63 -34.01
N ASP A 294 -0.13 -9.83 -34.12
CA ASP A 294 -0.24 -10.75 -32.99
C ASP A 294 1.13 -11.25 -32.51
N TYR A 295 2.14 -11.27 -33.39
CA TYR A 295 3.49 -11.69 -33.04
C TYR A 295 4.12 -10.73 -32.02
N LEU A 296 4.16 -9.43 -32.30
CA LEU A 296 4.71 -8.45 -31.37
C LEU A 296 3.89 -8.37 -30.08
N LEU A 297 2.57 -8.56 -30.17
CA LEU A 297 1.70 -8.62 -28.99
C LEU A 297 2.06 -9.79 -28.07
N SER A 298 2.31 -10.97 -28.64
CA SER A 298 2.79 -12.15 -27.91
C SER A 298 4.17 -11.91 -27.26
N GLU A 299 5.07 -11.23 -27.95
CA GLU A 299 6.41 -10.89 -27.42
C GLU A 299 6.31 -9.89 -26.26
N ALA A 300 5.47 -8.85 -26.37
CA ALA A 300 5.30 -7.84 -25.31
C ALA A 300 4.68 -8.43 -24.03
N LEU A 301 3.75 -9.36 -24.18
CA LEU A 301 3.19 -10.11 -23.06
C LEU A 301 4.17 -11.16 -22.49
N GLY A 302 5.26 -11.46 -23.19
CA GLY A 302 6.24 -12.48 -22.81
C GLY A 302 5.66 -13.90 -22.80
N LEU A 303 4.77 -14.22 -23.75
CA LEU A 303 4.05 -15.49 -23.75
C LEU A 303 4.93 -16.66 -24.23
N SER A 304 4.78 -17.79 -23.57
CA SER A 304 5.25 -19.11 -24.01
C SER A 304 4.46 -19.61 -25.22
N SER A 305 4.80 -20.79 -25.73
CA SER A 305 4.01 -21.44 -26.78
C SER A 305 2.54 -21.60 -26.39
N THR A 306 2.26 -21.92 -25.12
CA THR A 306 0.89 -22.11 -24.62
C THR A 306 0.11 -20.81 -24.65
N GLY A 307 0.67 -19.73 -24.07
CA GLY A 307 0.03 -18.42 -24.07
C GLY A 307 -0.14 -17.88 -25.49
N ARG A 308 0.85 -18.09 -26.36
CA ARG A 308 0.79 -17.67 -27.76
C ARG A 308 -0.32 -18.39 -28.54
N ASP A 309 -0.43 -19.70 -28.39
CA ASP A 309 -1.50 -20.47 -29.03
C ASP A 309 -2.88 -20.02 -28.53
N CYS A 310 -3.00 -19.72 -27.23
CA CYS A 310 -4.22 -19.18 -26.64
C CYS A 310 -4.56 -17.80 -27.22
N LEU A 311 -3.58 -16.89 -27.29
CA LEU A 311 -3.76 -15.56 -27.89
C LEU A 311 -4.22 -15.65 -29.34
N LEU A 312 -3.57 -16.49 -30.15
CA LEU A 312 -3.91 -16.65 -31.57
C LEU A 312 -5.29 -17.27 -31.77
N SER A 313 -5.71 -18.18 -30.89
CA SER A 313 -7.02 -18.83 -30.95
C SER A 313 -8.17 -17.88 -30.59
N PHE A 314 -7.90 -16.87 -29.76
CA PHE A 314 -8.89 -15.94 -29.21
C PHE A 314 -8.51 -14.46 -29.45
N SER A 315 -7.86 -14.16 -30.58
CA SER A 315 -7.24 -12.86 -30.84
C SER A 315 -8.20 -11.69 -30.75
N ASP A 316 -9.42 -11.82 -31.31
CA ASP A 316 -10.46 -10.79 -31.24
C ASP A 316 -10.86 -10.45 -29.80
N LEU A 317 -11.01 -11.47 -28.95
CA LEU A 317 -11.33 -11.29 -27.53
C LEU A 317 -10.16 -10.61 -26.80
N VAL A 318 -8.92 -11.06 -27.05
CA VAL A 318 -7.73 -10.47 -26.43
C VAL A 318 -7.59 -8.99 -26.81
N ARG A 319 -7.78 -8.64 -28.08
CA ARG A 319 -7.75 -7.23 -28.55
C ARG A 319 -8.87 -6.40 -27.92
N ALA A 320 -10.07 -6.96 -27.78
CA ALA A 320 -11.17 -6.27 -27.09
C ALA A 320 -10.88 -6.04 -25.60
N LEU A 321 -10.27 -7.02 -24.91
CA LEU A 321 -9.82 -6.89 -23.53
C LEU A 321 -8.76 -5.80 -23.38
N ILE A 322 -7.76 -5.77 -24.27
CA ILE A 322 -6.71 -4.72 -24.28
C ILE A 322 -7.36 -3.35 -24.47
N ALA A 323 -8.21 -3.20 -25.47
CA ALA A 323 -8.86 -1.92 -25.79
C ALA A 323 -9.68 -1.37 -24.62
N LYS A 324 -10.40 -2.24 -23.90
CA LYS A 324 -11.29 -1.86 -22.80
C LYS A 324 -10.57 -1.69 -21.47
N ALA A 325 -9.71 -2.64 -21.08
CA ALA A 325 -9.17 -2.73 -19.72
C ALA A 325 -7.80 -2.09 -19.54
N ILE A 326 -6.98 -2.01 -20.59
CA ILE A 326 -5.55 -1.67 -20.44
C ILE A 326 -5.35 -0.18 -20.72
N HIS A 327 -5.05 0.57 -19.67
CA HIS A 327 -4.75 2.01 -19.65
C HIS A 327 -3.54 2.24 -18.74
N PRO A 328 -2.88 3.41 -18.80
CA PRO A 328 -1.78 3.75 -17.90
C PRO A 328 -2.11 3.51 -16.42
N GLU A 329 -3.32 3.85 -16.00
CA GLU A 329 -3.78 3.72 -14.61
C GLU A 329 -4.19 2.29 -14.23
N THR A 330 -4.42 1.42 -15.22
CA THR A 330 -4.75 -0.01 -15.06
C THR A 330 -3.65 -0.90 -15.64
N ALA A 331 -2.40 -0.41 -15.70
CA ALA A 331 -1.29 -1.11 -16.35
C ALA A 331 -1.07 -2.53 -15.80
N GLN A 332 -1.40 -2.78 -14.54
CA GLN A 332 -1.26 -4.11 -13.92
C GLN A 332 -2.10 -5.18 -14.63
N ALA A 333 -3.19 -4.80 -15.30
CA ALA A 333 -4.00 -5.69 -16.14
C ALA A 333 -3.19 -6.41 -17.23
N VAL A 334 -2.07 -5.84 -17.69
CA VAL A 334 -1.18 -6.48 -18.68
C VAL A 334 -0.60 -7.77 -18.12
N TYR A 335 -0.17 -7.76 -16.86
CA TYR A 335 0.37 -8.96 -16.20
C TYR A 335 -0.74 -9.98 -15.94
N GLY A 336 -1.91 -9.53 -15.50
CA GLY A 336 -3.10 -10.37 -15.35
C GLY A 336 -3.48 -11.07 -16.67
N LEU A 337 -3.54 -10.32 -17.77
CA LEU A 337 -3.81 -10.84 -19.11
C LEU A 337 -2.75 -11.85 -19.55
N SER A 338 -1.47 -11.53 -19.39
CA SER A 338 -0.36 -12.43 -19.75
C SER A 338 -0.50 -13.78 -19.05
N LEU A 339 -0.64 -13.78 -17.72
CA LEU A 339 -0.78 -15.02 -16.95
C LEU A 339 -2.10 -15.76 -17.22
N MET A 340 -3.19 -15.04 -17.48
CA MET A 340 -4.47 -15.64 -17.85
C MET A 340 -4.34 -16.46 -19.15
N LEU A 341 -3.61 -15.93 -20.14
CA LEU A 341 -3.31 -16.61 -21.39
C LEU A 341 -2.39 -17.81 -21.18
N GLU A 342 -1.35 -17.68 -20.35
CA GLU A 342 -0.45 -18.80 -20.00
C GLU A 342 -1.19 -19.97 -19.35
N ARG A 343 -2.22 -19.69 -18.56
CA ARG A 343 -3.06 -20.72 -17.94
C ARG A 343 -3.95 -21.44 -18.94
N GLY A 344 -4.11 -20.92 -20.16
CA GLY A 344 -4.96 -21.52 -21.20
C GLY A 344 -6.45 -21.60 -20.82
N ILE A 345 -6.92 -20.77 -19.86
CA ILE A 345 -8.29 -20.88 -19.33
C ILE A 345 -9.35 -20.64 -20.40
N LEU A 346 -9.03 -19.93 -21.48
CA LEU A 346 -9.95 -19.65 -22.58
C LEU A 346 -10.36 -20.90 -23.36
N TYR A 347 -9.59 -22.00 -23.27
CA TYR A 347 -9.98 -23.27 -23.89
C TYR A 347 -11.15 -23.95 -23.18
N GLN A 348 -11.50 -23.51 -21.96
CA GLN A 348 -12.75 -23.93 -21.33
C GLN A 348 -13.93 -23.31 -22.09
N PRO A 349 -14.91 -24.10 -22.58
CA PRO A 349 -15.95 -23.60 -23.49
C PRO A 349 -16.75 -22.40 -22.96
N ALA A 350 -16.94 -22.30 -21.64
CA ALA A 350 -17.71 -21.23 -21.01
C ALA A 350 -16.93 -19.91 -20.86
N MET A 351 -15.59 -19.95 -20.92
CA MET A 351 -14.76 -18.81 -20.55
C MET A 351 -14.80 -17.67 -21.56
N ALA A 352 -14.57 -17.94 -22.85
CA ALA A 352 -14.59 -16.89 -23.87
C ALA A 352 -15.97 -16.18 -23.95
N PRO A 353 -17.12 -16.88 -23.98
CA PRO A 353 -18.43 -16.23 -23.91
C PRO A 353 -18.65 -15.41 -22.64
N SER A 354 -18.15 -15.88 -21.49
CA SER A 354 -18.28 -15.17 -20.22
C SER A 354 -17.47 -13.88 -20.20
N LEU A 355 -16.25 -13.86 -20.76
CA LEU A 355 -15.45 -12.64 -20.89
C LEU A 355 -16.04 -11.64 -21.88
N TRP A 356 -16.63 -12.09 -22.99
CA TRP A 356 -17.40 -11.22 -23.88
C TRP A 356 -18.58 -10.55 -23.16
N ARG A 357 -19.24 -11.28 -22.25
CA ARG A 357 -20.28 -10.72 -21.39
C ARG A 357 -19.69 -9.67 -20.43
N GLN A 358 -18.54 -9.93 -19.81
CA GLN A 358 -17.88 -8.97 -18.92
C GLN A 358 -17.48 -7.68 -19.63
N LEU A 359 -17.01 -7.77 -20.88
CA LEU A 359 -16.68 -6.59 -21.71
C LEU A 359 -17.87 -5.64 -21.89
N SER A 360 -19.08 -6.20 -21.94
CA SER A 360 -20.33 -5.48 -22.19
C SER A 360 -21.21 -5.33 -20.94
N LEU A 361 -20.66 -5.61 -19.75
CA LEU A 361 -21.42 -5.64 -18.50
C LEU A 361 -21.89 -4.23 -18.10
N PRO A 362 -23.21 -3.97 -18.05
CA PRO A 362 -23.70 -2.76 -17.41
C PRO A 362 -23.49 -2.84 -15.90
N LEU A 363 -23.01 -1.76 -15.32
CA LEU A 363 -22.84 -1.63 -13.87
C LEU A 363 -24.07 -0.98 -13.24
N SER A 364 -24.44 -1.43 -12.05
CA SER A 364 -25.42 -0.75 -11.22
C SER A 364 -24.85 0.58 -10.70
N PRO A 365 -25.70 1.57 -10.36
CA PRO A 365 -25.22 2.83 -9.77
C PRO A 365 -24.38 2.60 -8.51
N ALA A 366 -24.76 1.62 -7.68
CA ALA A 366 -24.02 1.27 -6.47
C ALA A 366 -22.63 0.70 -6.77
N ALA A 367 -22.51 -0.14 -7.81
CA ALA A 367 -21.22 -0.68 -8.23
C ALA A 367 -20.30 0.40 -8.81
N GLU A 368 -20.85 1.30 -9.63
CA GLU A 368 -20.10 2.44 -10.18
C GLU A 368 -19.60 3.38 -9.08
N GLU A 369 -20.47 3.74 -8.13
CA GLU A 369 -20.11 4.61 -7.00
C GLU A 369 -18.98 4.00 -6.17
N ARG A 370 -19.07 2.71 -5.81
CA ARG A 370 -18.01 2.02 -5.04
C ARG A 370 -16.67 2.02 -5.78
N LEU A 371 -16.67 1.70 -7.07
CA LEU A 371 -15.44 1.67 -7.87
C LEU A 371 -14.84 3.07 -8.01
N ASN A 372 -15.66 4.07 -8.34
CA ASN A 372 -15.19 5.45 -8.51
C ASN A 372 -14.71 6.07 -7.20
N SER A 373 -15.32 5.72 -6.06
CA SER A 373 -14.89 6.25 -4.76
C SER A 373 -13.47 5.83 -4.38
N LEU A 374 -13.03 4.64 -4.83
CA LEU A 374 -11.71 4.11 -4.49
C LEU A 374 -10.66 4.35 -5.60
N PHE A 375 -11.05 4.18 -6.87
CA PHE A 375 -10.12 4.19 -8.00
C PHE A 375 -10.21 5.44 -8.89
N GLY A 376 -11.12 6.35 -8.58
CA GLY A 376 -11.44 7.49 -9.44
C GLY A 376 -12.28 7.11 -10.66
N ASP A 377 -12.59 8.11 -11.48
CA ASP A 377 -13.45 8.00 -12.67
C ASP A 377 -12.68 7.75 -13.97
N SER A 378 -11.34 7.75 -13.92
CA SER A 378 -10.46 7.52 -15.07
C SER A 378 -9.45 6.38 -14.83
N PRO A 379 -9.42 5.34 -15.69
CA PRO A 379 -10.46 4.98 -16.66
C PRO A 379 -11.77 4.61 -15.94
N GLY A 380 -12.89 4.63 -16.66
CA GLY A 380 -14.21 4.40 -16.07
C GLY A 380 -14.35 3.07 -15.32
N ALA A 381 -15.29 3.01 -14.37
CA ALA A 381 -15.54 1.87 -13.47
C ALA A 381 -15.58 0.49 -14.17
N SER A 382 -16.16 0.39 -15.35
CA SER A 382 -16.21 -0.89 -16.11
C SER A 382 -14.81 -1.36 -16.55
N SER A 383 -13.90 -0.45 -16.88
CA SER A 383 -12.50 -0.78 -17.17
C SER A 383 -11.74 -1.19 -15.91
N ARG A 384 -12.00 -0.55 -14.77
CA ARG A 384 -11.43 -0.92 -13.46
C ARG A 384 -11.86 -2.31 -13.02
N LEU A 385 -13.17 -2.62 -13.12
CA LEU A 385 -13.66 -3.95 -12.79
C LEU A 385 -13.03 -5.02 -13.70
N LEU A 386 -12.88 -4.72 -14.99
CA LEU A 386 -12.28 -5.64 -15.94
C LEU A 386 -10.77 -5.85 -15.69
N GLU A 387 -10.03 -4.82 -15.27
CA GLU A 387 -8.66 -4.95 -14.79
C GLU A 387 -8.58 -5.92 -13.59
N GLY A 388 -9.43 -5.74 -12.59
CA GLY A 388 -9.52 -6.67 -11.46
C GLY A 388 -9.82 -8.10 -11.90
N VAL A 389 -10.75 -8.30 -12.83
CA VAL A 389 -11.09 -9.62 -13.39
C VAL A 389 -9.86 -10.28 -14.03
N LEU A 390 -9.11 -9.54 -14.84
CA LEU A 390 -7.89 -10.06 -15.49
C LEU A 390 -6.82 -10.43 -14.45
N CYS A 391 -6.63 -9.62 -13.42
CA CYS A 391 -5.67 -9.91 -12.36
C CYS A 391 -6.08 -11.14 -11.52
N VAL A 392 -7.35 -11.24 -11.12
CA VAL A 392 -7.86 -12.39 -10.34
C VAL A 392 -7.78 -13.69 -11.14
N LEU A 393 -8.11 -13.67 -12.43
CA LEU A 393 -8.03 -14.85 -13.30
C LEU A 393 -6.58 -15.19 -13.70
N GLY A 394 -5.69 -14.20 -13.76
CA GLY A 394 -4.30 -14.43 -14.17
C GLY A 394 -3.42 -14.97 -13.05
N GLN A 395 -3.54 -14.42 -11.83
CA GLN A 395 -2.49 -14.55 -10.82
C GLN A 395 -2.53 -15.86 -9.99
N PRO A 396 -1.34 -16.41 -9.65
CA PRO A 396 -1.16 -17.76 -9.09
C PRO A 396 -1.79 -17.98 -7.70
N LEU A 397 -1.85 -16.95 -6.86
CA LEU A 397 -2.29 -17.09 -5.46
C LEU A 397 -3.70 -16.56 -5.19
N GLY A 398 -4.36 -15.99 -6.21
CA GLY A 398 -5.66 -15.35 -6.07
C GLY A 398 -5.63 -14.15 -5.12
N ILE A 399 -6.76 -13.90 -4.45
CA ILE A 399 -6.98 -12.76 -3.56
C ILE A 399 -6.36 -13.03 -2.18
N GLY A 400 -5.56 -12.07 -1.70
CA GLY A 400 -4.93 -12.10 -0.39
C GLY A 400 -5.98 -12.10 0.73
N GLN A 401 -5.78 -12.98 1.73
CA GLN A 401 -6.77 -13.21 2.79
C GLN A 401 -6.80 -12.12 3.87
N GLY A 402 -5.69 -11.39 4.08
CA GLY A 402 -5.54 -10.42 5.17
C GLY A 402 -5.84 -10.99 6.57
N ASN A 403 -5.93 -10.11 7.57
CA ASN A 403 -6.35 -10.46 8.95
C ASN A 403 -7.80 -10.04 9.22
N ASN A 404 -8.70 -10.17 8.24
CA ASN A 404 -10.07 -9.65 8.33
C ASN A 404 -11.13 -10.77 8.33
N PRO A 405 -12.31 -10.54 8.95
CA PRO A 405 -13.39 -11.53 9.04
C PRO A 405 -13.96 -11.96 7.67
N THR A 406 -13.67 -11.22 6.60
CA THR A 406 -14.04 -11.53 5.20
C THR A 406 -13.14 -12.59 4.54
N CYS A 407 -12.20 -13.20 5.28
CA CYS A 407 -11.28 -14.24 4.81
C CYS A 407 -11.97 -15.40 4.07
N GLN A 408 -13.21 -15.73 4.42
CA GLN A 408 -13.97 -16.80 3.73
C GLN A 408 -14.39 -16.40 2.31
N SER A 409 -14.80 -15.15 2.09
CA SER A 409 -15.15 -14.63 0.77
C SER A 409 -13.93 -14.63 -0.16
N ALA A 410 -12.78 -14.15 0.33
CA ALA A 410 -11.52 -14.16 -0.42
C ALA A 410 -11.10 -15.59 -0.79
N ARG A 411 -11.22 -16.55 0.14
CA ARG A 411 -10.94 -17.98 -0.13
C ARG A 411 -11.84 -18.55 -1.21
N ALA A 412 -13.14 -18.28 -1.16
CA ALA A 412 -14.10 -18.76 -2.14
C ALA A 412 -13.79 -18.21 -3.53
N MET A 413 -13.54 -16.90 -3.64
CA MET A 413 -13.19 -16.25 -4.89
C MET A 413 -11.89 -16.80 -5.48
N SER A 414 -10.85 -16.95 -4.66
CA SER A 414 -9.59 -17.58 -5.09
C SER A 414 -9.80 -19.02 -5.57
N MET A 415 -10.59 -19.82 -4.85
CA MET A 415 -10.91 -21.19 -5.27
C MET A 415 -11.64 -21.21 -6.63
N TRP A 416 -12.64 -20.34 -6.83
CA TRP A 416 -13.39 -20.28 -8.09
C TRP A 416 -12.51 -19.81 -9.24
N ALA A 417 -11.62 -18.83 -9.04
CA ALA A 417 -10.66 -18.41 -10.07
C ALA A 417 -9.77 -19.56 -10.58
N TYR A 418 -9.56 -20.61 -9.77
CA TYR A 418 -8.82 -21.82 -10.16
C TYR A 418 -9.69 -22.91 -10.75
N ASN A 419 -10.76 -23.28 -10.06
CA ASN A 419 -11.51 -24.49 -10.35
C ASN A 419 -12.73 -24.25 -11.23
N ASP A 420 -13.35 -23.08 -11.13
CA ASP A 420 -14.62 -22.75 -11.79
C ASP A 420 -14.66 -21.24 -12.15
N PRO A 421 -13.79 -20.79 -13.07
CA PRO A 421 -13.62 -19.37 -13.35
C PRO A 421 -14.85 -18.75 -14.02
N ASP A 422 -15.65 -19.52 -14.77
CA ASP A 422 -16.90 -19.01 -15.34
C ASP A 422 -17.98 -18.80 -14.27
N TYR A 423 -18.04 -19.66 -13.24
CA TYR A 423 -18.88 -19.38 -12.07
C TYR A 423 -18.45 -18.09 -11.37
N LEU A 424 -17.15 -17.86 -11.15
CA LEU A 424 -16.67 -16.59 -10.58
C LEU A 424 -17.14 -15.39 -11.42
N LEU A 425 -16.99 -15.46 -12.75
CA LEU A 425 -17.46 -14.39 -13.63
C LEU A 425 -18.98 -14.18 -13.52
N GLN A 426 -19.76 -15.25 -13.37
CA GLN A 426 -21.20 -15.15 -13.14
C GLN A 426 -21.53 -14.47 -11.81
N MET A 427 -20.78 -14.76 -10.75
CA MET A 427 -20.92 -14.04 -9.47
C MET A 427 -20.68 -12.55 -9.64
N VAL A 428 -19.61 -12.18 -10.37
CA VAL A 428 -19.28 -10.77 -10.65
C VAL A 428 -20.40 -10.10 -11.43
N VAL A 429 -21.01 -10.77 -12.41
CA VAL A 429 -22.16 -10.24 -13.17
C VAL A 429 -23.31 -9.91 -12.23
N TRP A 430 -23.71 -10.85 -11.35
CA TRP A 430 -24.82 -10.64 -10.43
C TRP A 430 -24.56 -9.48 -9.47
N ALA A 431 -23.39 -9.44 -8.83
CA ALA A 431 -23.05 -8.35 -7.92
C ALA A 431 -22.92 -7.00 -8.63
N ALA A 432 -22.26 -6.95 -9.78
CA ALA A 432 -21.97 -5.68 -10.46
C ALA A 432 -23.21 -5.09 -11.16
N ARG A 433 -24.05 -5.93 -11.77
CA ARG A 433 -25.24 -5.47 -12.52
C ARG A 433 -26.48 -5.40 -11.63
N ASP A 434 -26.71 -6.43 -10.85
CA ASP A 434 -27.96 -6.60 -10.09
C ASP A 434 -27.82 -6.05 -8.64
N ASP A 435 -26.59 -5.75 -8.18
CA ASP A 435 -26.26 -5.42 -6.78
C ASP A 435 -26.84 -6.45 -5.80
N GLU A 436 -26.97 -7.69 -6.26
CA GLU A 436 -27.58 -8.80 -5.53
C GLU A 436 -26.89 -10.11 -5.91
N ILE A 437 -26.77 -11.01 -4.94
CA ILE A 437 -26.37 -12.38 -5.15
C ILE A 437 -27.38 -13.25 -4.42
N ILE A 438 -27.89 -14.28 -5.10
CA ILE A 438 -28.76 -15.29 -4.50
C ILE A 438 -28.02 -16.63 -4.48
N MET A 439 -27.83 -17.19 -3.28
CA MET A 439 -27.27 -18.53 -3.08
C MET A 439 -28.26 -19.43 -2.36
N HIS A 440 -28.21 -20.73 -2.65
CA HIS A 440 -29.03 -21.70 -1.96
C HIS A 440 -28.24 -22.34 -0.81
N PHE A 441 -28.80 -22.28 0.40
CA PHE A 441 -28.27 -22.96 1.57
C PHE A 441 -29.35 -23.89 2.11
N GLU A 442 -29.06 -25.20 2.13
CA GLU A 442 -30.00 -26.24 2.60
C GLU A 442 -31.40 -26.18 1.96
N GLY A 443 -31.45 -25.85 0.66
CA GLY A 443 -32.70 -25.74 -0.09
C GLY A 443 -33.45 -24.41 0.07
N LYS A 444 -32.96 -23.49 0.91
CA LYS A 444 -33.49 -22.12 1.04
C LYS A 444 -32.64 -21.13 0.25
N ALA A 445 -33.28 -20.28 -0.55
CA ALA A 445 -32.60 -19.16 -1.21
C ALA A 445 -32.28 -18.06 -0.19
N ILE A 446 -31.03 -17.56 -0.23
CA ILE A 446 -30.52 -16.45 0.57
C ILE A 446 -30.10 -15.36 -0.40
N SER A 447 -30.72 -14.19 -0.31
CA SER A 447 -30.32 -12.98 -1.04
C SER A 447 -29.33 -12.16 -0.21
N SER A 448 -28.32 -11.60 -0.87
CA SER A 448 -27.36 -10.67 -0.25
C SER A 448 -27.93 -9.26 -0.02
N GLN A 449 -29.06 -8.91 -0.63
CA GLN A 449 -29.77 -7.65 -0.35
C GLN A 449 -30.71 -7.81 0.84
N ASP A 450 -31.44 -8.94 0.92
CA ASP A 450 -32.40 -9.19 2.01
C ASP A 450 -31.74 -9.61 3.32
N SER A 451 -30.49 -10.08 3.26
CA SER A 451 -29.69 -10.44 4.44
C SER A 451 -29.40 -9.22 5.31
N LEU A 452 -29.41 -9.41 6.63
CA LEU A 452 -28.93 -8.40 7.60
C LEU A 452 -27.44 -8.07 7.37
N SER A 453 -26.88 -7.18 8.20
CA SER A 453 -25.47 -6.81 8.14
C SER A 453 -24.54 -8.03 8.09
N GLY A 454 -23.45 -7.91 7.32
CA GLY A 454 -22.40 -8.92 7.26
C GLY A 454 -21.63 -9.06 8.59
N LEU A 455 -20.62 -9.92 8.60
CA LEU A 455 -19.71 -10.07 9.74
C LEU A 455 -18.74 -8.90 9.86
N ALA A 456 -18.41 -8.25 8.73
CA ALA A 456 -17.56 -7.07 8.72
C ALA A 456 -18.37 -5.80 9.00
N SER A 457 -17.93 -5.02 10.00
CA SER A 457 -18.49 -3.69 10.30
C SER A 457 -18.08 -2.63 9.26
N HIS A 458 -16.91 -2.78 8.65
CA HIS A 458 -16.39 -1.91 7.58
C HIS A 458 -15.69 -2.75 6.52
N LEU A 459 -15.82 -2.35 5.25
CA LEU A 459 -15.03 -2.93 4.17
C LEU A 459 -13.60 -2.37 4.21
N PRO A 460 -12.56 -3.22 4.13
CA PRO A 460 -11.20 -2.75 3.97
C PRO A 460 -11.09 -1.93 2.67
N MET A 461 -10.42 -0.78 2.70
CA MET A 461 -10.22 0.05 1.51
C MET A 461 -9.06 -0.40 0.61
N ASP A 462 -8.38 -1.49 0.95
CA ASP A 462 -7.25 -2.06 0.18
C ASP A 462 -7.68 -3.33 -0.59
N LEU A 463 -8.88 -3.29 -1.18
CA LEU A 463 -9.46 -4.40 -1.95
C LEU A 463 -9.27 -4.17 -3.45
N ASP A 464 -9.00 -5.26 -4.17
CA ASP A 464 -9.05 -5.22 -5.62
C ASP A 464 -10.48 -4.97 -6.16
N PRO A 465 -10.63 -4.48 -7.40
CA PRO A 465 -11.94 -4.14 -7.95
C PRO A 465 -12.98 -5.27 -7.89
N VAL A 466 -12.58 -6.54 -8.03
CA VAL A 466 -13.49 -7.68 -7.97
C VAL A 466 -13.91 -7.95 -6.53
N SER A 467 -12.95 -7.93 -5.59
CA SER A 467 -13.23 -8.07 -4.17
C SER A 467 -14.11 -6.93 -3.64
N LEU A 468 -13.88 -5.69 -4.05
CA LEU A 468 -14.68 -4.53 -3.66
C LEU A 468 -16.16 -4.71 -4.03
N ILE A 469 -16.43 -5.34 -5.17
CA ILE A 469 -17.78 -5.63 -5.62
C ILE A 469 -18.34 -6.88 -4.95
N LEU A 470 -17.61 -8.00 -4.91
CA LEU A 470 -18.16 -9.29 -4.46
C LEU A 470 -18.19 -9.49 -2.94
N VAL A 471 -17.14 -9.10 -2.22
CA VAL A 471 -17.00 -9.38 -0.79
C VAL A 471 -18.20 -8.90 0.04
N PRO A 472 -18.75 -7.68 -0.18
CA PRO A 472 -19.93 -7.22 0.56
C PRO A 472 -21.12 -8.18 0.47
N HIS A 473 -21.36 -8.78 -0.70
CA HIS A 473 -22.49 -9.68 -0.90
C HIS A 473 -22.21 -11.07 -0.32
N LEU A 474 -21.00 -11.60 -0.54
CA LEU A 474 -20.59 -12.91 -0.03
C LEU A 474 -20.54 -12.94 1.50
N ASP A 475 -20.07 -11.86 2.13
CA ASP A 475 -20.01 -11.73 3.59
C ASP A 475 -21.42 -11.74 4.22
N ARG A 476 -22.39 -11.04 3.62
CA ARG A 476 -23.78 -11.06 4.07
C ARG A 476 -24.41 -12.45 3.94
N ILE A 477 -24.21 -13.12 2.80
CA ILE A 477 -24.70 -14.48 2.60
C ILE A 477 -24.10 -15.43 3.63
N TYR A 478 -22.79 -15.35 3.86
CA TYR A 478 -22.11 -16.20 4.83
C TYR A 478 -22.61 -15.97 6.26
N ALA A 479 -22.82 -14.71 6.66
CA ALA A 479 -23.42 -14.36 7.94
C ALA A 479 -24.84 -14.96 8.08
N GLU A 480 -25.65 -14.88 7.03
CA GLU A 480 -27.02 -15.41 7.04
C GLU A 480 -27.09 -16.94 7.06
N MET A 481 -26.16 -17.62 6.39
CA MET A 481 -25.97 -19.07 6.53
C MET A 481 -25.68 -19.44 7.99
N GLY A 482 -24.81 -18.68 8.66
CA GLY A 482 -24.54 -18.84 10.09
C GLY A 482 -25.79 -18.65 10.95
N ARG A 483 -26.60 -17.62 10.67
CA ARG A 483 -27.88 -17.38 11.39
C ARG A 483 -28.88 -18.51 11.23
N CYS A 484 -28.98 -19.09 10.04
CA CYS A 484 -29.84 -20.26 9.79
C CYS A 484 -29.46 -21.49 10.64
N CYS A 485 -28.25 -21.50 11.22
CA CYS A 485 -27.74 -22.58 12.05
C CYS A 485 -27.78 -22.29 13.57
N ILE A 486 -28.15 -21.08 14.03
CA ILE A 486 -28.06 -20.69 15.45
C ILE A 486 -28.96 -21.55 16.36
N ASP A 487 -30.11 -21.99 15.87
CA ASP A 487 -31.09 -22.75 16.64
C ASP A 487 -30.84 -24.28 16.63
N ARG A 488 -29.61 -24.73 16.29
CA ARG A 488 -29.29 -26.14 16.05
C ARG A 488 -28.27 -26.73 17.01
#